data_AF-A0A967SWN0-F1
#
_entry.id   AF-A0A967SWN0-F1
#
_cell.length_a   1.000
_cell.length_b   1.000
_cell.length_c   1.000
_cell.angle_alpha   90.00
_cell.angle_beta   90.00
_cell.angle_gamma   90.00
#
_symmetry.space_group_name_H-M   'P 1'
#
loop_
_entity.id
_entity.type
_entity.pdbx_description
1 polymer ?
#
loop_
_entity_poly.entity_id
_entity_poly.type
_entity_poly.pdbx_seq_one_letter_code
_entity_poly.pdbx_strand_id
1 'polypeptide(L)'
;RGSTASGVHAMVVEVDPETMMIDIKKFVVVHDCGKVINPMILEGQIHGGAAMGIGNSFYERLVFDDNGQLMNASFMDYLIPTAL
;
A
#
# COMPACT_ATOMS: atom_id res chain seq x y z
N ARG A 1 -27.02 9.14 12.20
CA ARG A 1 -26.32 8.15 11.34
C ARG A 1 -24.87 8.62 11.26
N GLY A 2 -23.93 7.82 11.77
CA GLY A 2 -22.52 8.22 11.91
C GLY A 2 -21.89 8.56 10.55
N SER A 3 -21.06 9.61 10.53
CA SER A 3 -20.38 10.17 9.36
C SER A 3 -19.03 9.51 9.07
N THR A 4 -18.80 8.30 9.58
CA THR A 4 -17.50 7.62 9.57
C THR A 4 -17.55 6.44 8.61
N ALA A 5 -16.51 6.29 7.78
CA ALA A 5 -16.27 5.06 7.01
C ALA A 5 -15.53 4.04 7.89
N SER A 6 -15.65 2.77 7.55
CA SER A 6 -14.88 1.69 8.20
C SER A 6 -14.39 0.68 7.17
N GLY A 7 -13.35 -0.08 7.51
CA GLY A 7 -12.85 -1.12 6.63
C GLY A 7 -11.87 -2.04 7.34
N VAL A 8 -11.64 -3.20 6.72
CA VAL A 8 -10.70 -4.23 7.17
C VAL A 8 -9.87 -4.66 5.98
N HIS A 9 -8.57 -4.81 6.22
CA HIS A 9 -7.60 -5.34 5.27
C HIS A 9 -7.02 -6.62 5.85
N ALA A 10 -6.93 -7.67 5.03
CA ALA A 10 -6.32 -8.93 5.40
C ALA A 10 -5.42 -9.42 4.26
N MET A 11 -4.30 -10.02 4.62
CA MET A 11 -3.30 -10.46 3.65
C MET A 11 -2.77 -11.85 4.02
N VAL A 12 -2.59 -12.70 3.01
CA VAL A 12 -1.84 -13.94 3.10
C VAL A 12 -0.51 -13.71 2.40
N VAL A 13 0.58 -13.88 3.14
CA VAL A 13 1.95 -13.71 2.64
C VAL A 13 2.78 -14.95 2.88
N GLU A 14 3.73 -15.18 1.99
CA GLU A 14 4.87 -16.07 2.22
C GLU A 14 6.12 -15.22 2.45
N VAL A 15 7.00 -15.69 3.32
CA VAL A 15 8.27 -15.04 3.61
C VAL A 15 9.38 -16.05 3.38
N ASP A 16 10.33 -15.69 2.52
CA ASP A 16 11.56 -16.46 2.34
C ASP A 16 12.46 -16.25 3.57
N PRO A 17 12.79 -17.30 4.34
CA PRO A 17 13.57 -17.16 5.57
C PRO A 17 15.05 -16.80 5.33
N GLU A 18 15.59 -17.01 4.13
CA GLU A 18 16.97 -16.67 3.80
C GLU A 18 17.10 -15.22 3.37
N THR A 19 16.16 -14.74 2.54
CA THR A 19 16.22 -13.40 1.95
C THR A 19 15.32 -12.37 2.63
N MET A 20 14.38 -12.82 3.46
CA MET A 20 13.28 -12.05 4.05
C MET A 20 12.37 -11.37 3.00
N MET A 21 12.43 -11.82 1.75
CA MET A 21 11.52 -11.34 0.72
C MET A 21 10.09 -11.83 1.00
N ILE A 22 9.13 -10.95 0.76
CA ILE A 22 7.71 -11.18 1.02
C ILE A 22 7.00 -11.34 -0.32
N ASP A 23 6.24 -12.43 -0.45
CA ASP A 23 5.36 -12.67 -1.59
C ASP A 23 3.89 -12.61 -1.15
N ILE A 24 3.12 -11.71 -1.74
CA ILE A 24 1.70 -11.46 -1.40
C ILE A 24 0.83 -12.42 -2.21
N LYS A 25 0.40 -13.52 -1.58
CA LYS A 25 -0.46 -14.53 -2.24
C LYS A 25 -1.91 -14.07 -2.38
N LYS A 26 -2.41 -13.31 -1.41
CA LYS A 26 -3.79 -12.84 -1.41
C LYS A 26 -3.93 -11.58 -0.57
N PHE A 27 -4.61 -10.58 -1.12
CA PHE A 27 -5.01 -9.36 -0.43
C PHE A 27 -6.53 -9.21 -0.48
N VAL A 28 -7.16 -8.96 0.66
CA VAL A 28 -8.62 -8.82 0.77
C VAL A 28 -8.93 -7.51 1.48
N VAL A 29 -9.85 -6.73 0.90
CA VAL A 29 -10.35 -5.49 1.48
C VAL A 29 -11.86 -5.58 1.61
N VAL A 30 -12.36 -5.23 2.79
CA VAL A 30 -13.78 -4.94 3.03
C VAL A 30 -13.87 -3.48 3.42
N HIS A 31 -14.64 -2.69 2.68
CA HIS A 31 -14.79 -1.26 2.92
C HIS A 31 -16.27 -0.85 2.95
N ASP A 32 -16.69 -0.22 4.04
CA ASP A 32 -18.01 0.38 4.22
C ASP A 32 -17.88 1.90 4.26
N CYS A 33 -18.28 2.53 3.14
CA CYS A 33 -18.38 3.99 3.01
C CYS A 33 -19.84 4.50 3.06
N GLY A 34 -20.79 3.65 3.45
CA GLY A 34 -22.21 3.94 3.37
C GLY A 34 -22.75 3.83 1.94
N LYS A 35 -23.48 4.85 1.48
CA LYS A 35 -24.13 4.81 0.16
C LYS A 35 -23.11 5.03 -0.96
N VAL A 36 -22.83 3.98 -1.71
CA VAL A 36 -21.98 4.05 -2.91
C VAL A 36 -22.67 4.87 -3.99
N ILE A 37 -21.99 5.92 -4.46
CA ILE A 37 -22.47 6.79 -5.55
C ILE A 37 -22.09 6.20 -6.91
N ASN A 38 -20.82 5.82 -7.08
CA ASN A 38 -20.30 5.19 -8.28
C ASN A 38 -19.40 3.99 -7.89
N PRO A 39 -19.84 2.75 -8.14
CA PRO A 39 -19.07 1.55 -7.80
C PRO A 39 -17.71 1.48 -8.48
N MET A 40 -17.59 1.87 -9.75
CA MET A 40 -16.34 1.80 -10.50
C MET A 40 -15.26 2.73 -9.91
N ILE A 41 -15.66 3.94 -9.52
CA ILE A 41 -14.74 4.89 -8.87
C ILE A 41 -14.32 4.37 -7.49
N LEU A 42 -15.27 3.83 -6.71
CA LEU A 42 -14.97 3.27 -5.40
C LEU A 42 -13.97 2.10 -5.50
N GLU A 43 -14.17 1.20 -6.46
CA GLU A 43 -13.25 0.08 -6.72
C GLU A 43 -11.84 0.59 -7.07
N GLY A 44 -11.73 1.60 -7.94
CA GLY A 44 -10.45 2.23 -8.28
C GLY A 44 -9.76 2.86 -7.07
N GLN A 45 -10.51 3.49 -6.16
CA GLN A 45 -9.96 4.03 -4.91
C GLN A 45 -9.47 2.93 -3.96
N ILE A 46 -10.20 1.82 -3.85
CA ILE A 46 -9.79 0.68 -3.02
C ILE A 46 -8.49 0.08 -3.56
N HIS A 47 -8.38 -0.12 -4.88
CA HIS A 47 -7.16 -0.65 -5.50
C HIS A 47 -5.97 0.31 -5.35
N GLY A 48 -6.17 1.60 -5.64
CA GLY A 48 -5.12 2.61 -5.50
C GLY A 48 -4.66 2.77 -4.05
N GLY A 49 -5.59 2.77 -3.11
CA GLY A 49 -5.29 2.82 -1.67
C GLY A 49 -4.53 1.58 -1.19
N ALA A 50 -4.93 0.39 -1.63
CA ALA A 50 -4.23 -0.85 -1.31
C ALA A 50 -2.79 -0.84 -1.87
N ALA A 51 -2.60 -0.44 -3.13
CA ALA A 51 -1.28 -0.32 -3.74
C ALA A 51 -0.38 0.68 -3.00
N MET A 52 -0.91 1.87 -2.65
CA MET A 52 -0.17 2.86 -1.85
C MET A 52 0.18 2.32 -0.46
N GLY A 53 -0.74 1.62 0.21
CA GLY A 53 -0.47 1.02 1.52
C GLY A 53 0.63 -0.05 1.46
N ILE A 54 0.63 -0.88 0.42
CA ILE A 54 1.68 -1.87 0.16
C ILE A 54 3.02 -1.17 -0.12
N GLY A 55 3.03 -0.15 -0.97
CA GLY A 55 4.19 0.69 -1.26
C GLY A 55 4.83 1.24 0.00
N ASN A 56 4.05 1.96 0.79
CA ASN A 56 4.50 2.57 2.04
C ASN A 56 5.01 1.56 3.07
N SER A 57 4.39 0.37 3.14
CA SER A 57 4.75 -0.62 4.16
C SER A 57 6.02 -1.40 3.82
N PHE A 58 6.27 -1.69 2.54
CA PHE A 58 7.31 -2.64 2.12
C PHE A 58 8.44 -2.03 1.30
N TYR A 59 8.20 -0.93 0.60
CA TYR A 59 9.11 -0.45 -0.45
C TYR A 59 9.60 0.98 -0.22
N GLU A 60 8.68 1.88 0.13
CA GLU A 60 8.96 3.30 0.23
C GLU A 60 9.69 3.63 1.55
N ARG A 61 10.81 4.34 1.44
CA ARG A 61 11.55 4.86 2.60
C ARG A 61 12.19 6.17 2.22
N LEU A 62 12.23 7.13 3.13
CA LEU A 62 13.06 8.33 2.98
C LEU A 62 14.37 8.11 3.75
N VAL A 63 15.50 8.26 3.06
CA VAL A 63 16.83 8.07 3.65
C VAL A 63 17.53 9.41 3.72
N PHE A 64 17.82 9.88 4.92
CA PHE A 64 18.56 11.12 5.16
C PHE A 64 19.96 10.82 5.67
N ASP A 65 20.95 11.61 5.25
CA ASP A 65 22.29 11.60 5.83
C ASP A 65 22.37 12.44 7.12
N ASP A 66 23.54 12.49 7.74
CA ASP A 66 23.77 13.23 9.00
C ASP A 66 23.59 14.75 8.86
N ASN A 67 23.62 15.28 7.64
CA ASN A 67 23.40 16.70 7.34
C ASN A 67 21.94 17.00 6.96
N GLY A 68 21.07 15.99 6.94
CA GLY A 68 19.67 16.11 6.55
C GLY A 68 19.42 16.13 5.03
N GLN A 69 20.39 15.71 4.22
CA GLN A 69 20.19 15.56 2.78
C GLN A 69 19.41 14.28 2.47
N LEU A 70 18.36 14.38 1.65
CA LEU A 70 17.63 13.22 1.14
C LEU A 70 18.47 12.48 0.10
N MET A 71 18.83 11.24 0.39
CA MET A 71 19.76 10.44 -0.41
C MET A 71 19.08 9.64 -1.52
N ASN A 72 17.78 9.39 -1.42
CA ASN A 72 17.03 8.59 -2.39
C ASN A 72 15.87 9.39 -3.02
N ALA A 73 16.16 10.61 -3.47
CA ALA A 73 15.18 11.53 -4.05
C ALA A 73 14.73 11.19 -5.49
N SER A 74 15.00 9.97 -5.97
CA SER A 74 14.68 9.52 -7.32
C SER A 74 13.97 8.16 -7.29
N PHE A 75 13.15 7.85 -8.30
CA PHE A 75 12.48 6.54 -8.40
C PHE A 75 13.41 5.37 -8.72
N MET A 76 14.71 5.62 -8.93
CA MET A 76 15.70 4.54 -8.97
C MET A 76 15.88 3.91 -7.58
N ASP A 77 15.78 4.74 -6.53
CA ASP A 77 16.12 4.37 -5.15
C ASP A 77 14.92 4.51 -4.19
N TYR A 78 13.86 5.19 -4.63
CA TYR A 78 12.55 5.26 -3.98
C TYR A 78 11.59 4.32 -4.71
N LEU A 79 11.44 3.11 -4.17
CA LEU A 79 10.71 2.04 -4.83
C LEU A 79 9.19 2.25 -4.67
N ILE A 80 8.49 2.31 -5.81
CA ILE A 80 7.03 2.39 -5.89
C ILE A 80 6.51 1.07 -6.49
N PRO A 81 5.42 0.50 -5.96
CA PRO A 81 4.81 -0.69 -6.53
C PRO A 81 4.49 -0.52 -8.02
N THR A 82 4.82 -1.53 -8.81
CA THR A 82 4.50 -1.58 -10.24
C THR A 82 3.33 -2.52 -10.49
N ALA A 83 2.92 -2.68 -11.75
CA ALA A 83 1.86 -3.62 -12.11
C ALA A 83 2.29 -5.10 -12.07
N LEU A 84 3.59 -5.38 -11.86
CA LEU A 84 4.19 -6.72 -11.82
C LEU A 84 4.28 -7.25 -10.40
#